data_AF-A0A2A4JU90-F1
#
_entry.id   AF-A0A2A4JU90-F1
#
_cell.length_a   1.000
_cell.length_b   1.000
_cell.length_c   1.000
_cell.angle_alpha   90.00
_cell.angle_beta   90.00
_cell.angle_gamma   90.00
#
_symmetry.space_group_name_H-M   'P 1'
#
loop_
_entity.id
_entity.type
_entity.pdbx_description
1 polymer ?
#
loop_
_entity_poly.entity_id
_entity_poly.type
_entity_poly.pdbx_seq_one_letter_code
_entity_poly.pdbx_strand_id
1 'polypeptide(L)'
;MVKFYRKSVSLSALWVSTNERLSDFYASSWQRGESPIPMLVVRLMLMGMALAILIWSLVEAPNPHWLIYLTNWGLMLDVGMLLCGLIVSSSALYNRPSEEKALPWYASMHWAVFNIAVTLSIMITTLYWVLLYNPALRSEMTTRAFWLDVSTHGIASCLMVVELVLSRTPVRFLHVYQPLGMGLWYAVFSAIYYAAGGTDINGNPFIYEVLDWSQGKRTGIVVAASMAGLIVVYTFVWAIALCRDKLSSILIRTTSHNLAAAPPDRHTRII
;
A
#
# COMPACT_ATOMS: atom_id res chain seq x y z
N MET A 1 4.27 -16.01 11.60
CA MET A 1 3.59 -17.15 12.27
C MET A 1 2.17 -17.11 11.76
N VAL A 2 1.72 -18.09 10.96
CA VAL A 2 0.33 -18.10 10.46
C VAL A 2 -0.57 -18.36 11.67
N LYS A 3 -1.01 -17.29 12.33
CA LYS A 3 -1.95 -17.38 13.45
C LYS A 3 -3.30 -17.76 12.84
N PHE A 4 -3.58 -19.06 12.77
CA PHE A 4 -4.94 -19.53 12.54
C PHE A 4 -5.84 -18.89 13.61
N TYR A 5 -6.92 -18.30 13.12
CA TYR A 5 -7.73 -17.33 13.85
C TYR A 5 -8.31 -17.92 15.15
N ARG A 6 -8.39 -17.10 16.21
CA ARG A 6 -9.10 -17.44 17.47
C ARG A 6 -10.57 -17.78 17.15
N LYS A 7 -11.20 -18.65 17.95
CA LYS A 7 -12.62 -19.05 17.79
C LYS A 7 -13.64 -17.89 17.86
N SER A 8 -13.21 -16.65 18.10
CA SER A 8 -14.06 -15.45 18.19
C SER A 8 -13.35 -14.24 17.59
N VAL A 9 -14.03 -13.51 16.69
CA VAL A 9 -13.64 -12.17 16.22
C VAL A 9 -14.06 -11.16 17.29
N SER A 10 -13.14 -10.35 17.81
CA SER A 10 -13.46 -9.24 18.72
C SER A 10 -13.47 -7.91 17.96
N LEU A 11 -14.23 -6.91 18.43
CA LEU A 11 -14.19 -5.55 17.86
C LEU A 11 -12.77 -4.95 17.84
N SER A 12 -11.95 -5.30 18.84
CA SER A 12 -10.54 -4.92 18.90
C SER A 12 -9.68 -5.55 17.80
N ALA A 13 -10.14 -6.63 17.15
CA ALA A 13 -9.47 -7.24 16.00
C ALA A 13 -9.80 -6.55 14.67
N LEU A 14 -10.84 -5.71 14.64
CA LEU A 14 -11.13 -4.82 13.52
C LEU A 14 -10.20 -3.60 13.54
N TRP A 15 -9.74 -3.17 14.73
CA TRP A 15 -8.86 -2.02 14.84
C TRP A 15 -7.37 -2.40 14.81
N VAL A 16 -6.58 -1.44 14.34
CA VAL A 16 -5.18 -1.58 13.95
C VAL A 16 -4.21 -1.59 15.16
N SER A 17 -4.73 -1.80 16.38
CA SER A 17 -3.97 -1.62 17.63
C SER A 17 -3.66 -2.90 18.42
N THR A 18 -4.11 -4.09 17.97
CA THR A 18 -4.04 -5.30 18.81
C THR A 18 -3.21 -6.47 18.25
N ASN A 19 -2.41 -7.05 19.15
CA ASN A 19 -1.77 -8.38 19.06
C ASN A 19 -0.60 -8.55 18.08
N GLU A 20 0.02 -7.48 17.60
CA GLU A 20 1.22 -7.53 16.76
C GLU A 20 2.45 -6.93 17.43
N ARG A 21 3.63 -7.40 17.02
CA ARG A 21 4.90 -6.88 17.53
C ARG A 21 5.24 -5.64 16.72
N LEU A 22 5.81 -4.63 17.39
CA LEU A 22 6.32 -3.45 16.69
C LEU A 22 7.34 -3.84 15.61
N SER A 23 8.12 -4.91 15.84
CA SER A 23 9.08 -5.45 14.87
C SER A 23 8.46 -5.89 13.56
N ASP A 24 7.19 -6.28 13.53
CA ASP A 24 6.50 -6.65 12.29
C ASP A 24 6.32 -5.45 11.34
N PHE A 25 6.38 -4.21 11.86
CA PHE A 25 6.17 -3.00 11.05
C PHE A 25 7.46 -2.34 10.56
N TYR A 26 8.62 -2.68 11.13
CA TYR A 26 9.92 -2.15 10.69
C TYR A 26 10.89 -3.21 10.16
N ALA A 27 10.65 -4.52 10.37
CA ALA A 27 11.57 -5.57 9.96
C ALA A 27 11.21 -6.15 8.59
N SER A 28 12.21 -6.70 7.90
CA SER A 28 12.00 -7.40 6.62
C SER A 28 11.60 -8.85 6.86
N SER A 29 10.73 -9.38 6.00
CA SER A 29 10.42 -10.82 5.98
C SER A 29 11.64 -11.67 5.63
N TRP A 30 12.67 -11.09 5.01
CA TRP A 30 13.82 -11.84 4.46
C TRP A 30 15.11 -11.68 5.28
N GLN A 31 15.00 -11.28 6.55
CA GLN A 31 16.15 -11.11 7.44
C GLN A 31 16.03 -11.96 8.70
N ARG A 32 17.18 -12.23 9.35
CA ARG A 32 17.25 -12.78 10.70
C ARG A 32 17.19 -11.65 11.74
N GLY A 33 16.55 -11.92 12.88
CA GLY A 33 16.41 -10.95 13.96
C GLY A 33 15.42 -9.82 13.65
N GLU A 34 15.55 -8.72 14.40
CA GLU A 34 14.64 -7.58 14.43
C GLU A 34 15.40 -6.26 14.21
N SER A 35 16.43 -6.25 13.36
CA SER A 35 17.08 -5.00 12.96
C SER A 35 16.16 -4.19 12.03
N PRO A 36 15.93 -2.89 12.25
CA PRO A 36 15.16 -2.05 11.34
C PRO A 36 15.93 -1.63 10.08
N ILE A 37 17.25 -1.81 10.05
CA ILE A 37 18.14 -1.26 9.01
C ILE A 37 17.79 -1.73 7.59
N PRO A 38 17.58 -3.03 7.31
CA PRO A 38 17.34 -3.47 5.94
C PRO A 38 16.07 -2.88 5.31
N MET A 39 14.96 -2.87 6.06
CA MET A 39 13.73 -2.22 5.57
C MET A 39 13.84 -0.71 5.54
N LEU A 40 14.59 -0.08 6.46
CA LEU A 40 14.82 1.37 6.40
C LEU A 40 15.49 1.76 5.07
N VAL A 41 16.52 1.03 4.65
CA VAL A 41 17.21 1.27 3.37
C VAL A 41 16.27 1.07 2.18
N VAL A 42 15.50 -0.03 2.17
CA VAL A 42 14.51 -0.30 1.12
C VAL A 42 13.48 0.84 1.04
N ARG A 43 12.91 1.24 2.18
CA ARG A 43 11.90 2.31 2.24
C ARG A 43 12.45 3.66 1.80
N LEU A 44 13.72 3.97 2.09
CA LEU A 44 14.37 5.19 1.59
C LEU A 44 14.47 5.19 0.06
N MET A 45 14.82 4.04 -0.55
CA MET A 45 14.86 3.91 -2.02
C MET A 45 13.46 4.02 -2.63
N LEU A 46 12.48 3.29 -2.08
CA LEU A 46 11.09 3.35 -2.55
C LEU A 46 10.50 4.76 -2.42
N MET A 47 10.74 5.44 -1.29
CA MET A 47 10.30 6.82 -1.06
C MET A 47 10.89 7.78 -2.08
N GLY A 48 12.19 7.67 -2.36
CA GLY A 48 12.84 8.50 -3.38
C GLY A 48 12.19 8.33 -4.76
N MET A 49 11.92 7.09 -5.17
CA MET A 49 11.26 6.80 -6.45
C MET A 49 9.81 7.29 -6.48
N ALA A 50 9.02 7.01 -5.44
CA ALA A 50 7.62 7.44 -5.35
C ALA A 50 7.51 8.98 -5.34
N LEU A 51 8.39 9.66 -4.61
CA LEU A 51 8.42 11.12 -4.57
C LEU A 51 8.82 11.71 -5.92
N ALA A 52 9.77 11.10 -6.64
CA ALA A 52 10.14 11.53 -7.99
C ALA A 52 8.96 11.40 -8.98
N ILE A 53 8.18 10.31 -8.90
CA ILE A 53 6.97 10.11 -9.73
C ILE A 53 5.91 11.17 -9.39
N LEU A 54 5.68 11.43 -8.09
CA LEU A 54 4.73 12.46 -7.66
C LEU A 54 5.15 13.85 -8.16
N ILE A 55 6.42 14.22 -8.03
CA ILE A 55 6.95 15.50 -8.51
C ILE A 55 6.81 15.60 -10.04
N TRP A 56 7.15 14.54 -10.78
CA TRP A 56 6.98 14.54 -12.23
C TRP A 56 5.51 14.76 -12.62
N SER A 57 4.57 14.05 -11.98
CA SER A 57 3.13 14.23 -12.21
C SER A 57 2.68 15.68 -11.94
N LEU A 58 3.11 16.28 -10.83
CA LEU A 58 2.78 17.66 -10.47
C LEU A 58 3.35 18.69 -11.45
N VAL A 59 4.58 18.49 -11.91
CA VAL A 59 5.23 19.40 -12.87
C VAL A 59 4.60 19.30 -14.25
N GLU A 60 4.11 18.12 -14.66
CA GLU A 60 3.47 17.94 -15.97
C GLU A 60 2.06 18.55 -16.00
N ALA A 61 1.33 18.50 -14.88
CA ALA A 61 -0.04 19.02 -14.79
C ALA A 61 -0.21 19.95 -13.57
N PRO A 62 0.43 21.13 -13.53
CA PRO A 62 0.41 22.05 -12.39
C PRO A 62 -0.88 22.86 -12.36
N ASN A 63 -2.03 22.20 -12.26
CA ASN A 63 -3.35 22.83 -12.26
C ASN A 63 -4.28 22.21 -11.20
N PRO A 64 -5.33 22.93 -10.75
CA PRO A 64 -6.21 22.44 -9.68
C PRO A 64 -6.94 21.13 -10.00
N HIS A 65 -7.20 20.82 -11.29
CA HIS A 65 -7.81 19.55 -11.69
C HIS A 65 -6.90 18.36 -11.37
N TRP A 66 -5.61 18.56 -11.12
CA TRP A 66 -4.73 17.48 -10.66
C TRP A 66 -5.32 16.75 -9.44
N LEU A 67 -5.90 17.47 -8.48
CA LEU A 67 -6.47 16.87 -7.28
C LEU A 67 -7.82 16.16 -7.48
N ILE A 68 -8.44 16.19 -8.66
CA ILE A 68 -9.73 15.49 -8.85
C ILE A 68 -9.54 14.04 -9.27
N TYR A 69 -8.37 13.68 -9.81
CA TYR A 69 -8.09 12.34 -10.32
C TYR A 69 -7.72 11.35 -9.21
N LEU A 70 -8.30 10.15 -9.26
CA LEU A 70 -8.01 9.05 -8.33
C LEU A 70 -6.54 8.64 -8.37
N THR A 71 -5.93 8.64 -9.55
CA THR A 71 -4.50 8.35 -9.74
C THR A 71 -3.65 9.24 -8.85
N ASN A 72 -3.97 10.53 -8.78
CA ASN A 72 -3.20 11.51 -8.03
C ASN A 72 -3.42 11.37 -6.52
N TRP A 73 -4.62 11.00 -6.08
CA TRP A 73 -4.87 10.58 -4.69
C TRP A 73 -4.06 9.34 -4.33
N GLY A 74 -3.96 8.37 -5.25
CA GLY A 74 -3.12 7.19 -5.12
C GLY A 74 -1.64 7.53 -4.93
N LEU A 75 -1.08 8.43 -5.75
CA LEU A 75 0.31 8.87 -5.61
C LEU A 75 0.59 9.52 -4.24
N MET A 76 -0.33 10.36 -3.74
CA MET A 76 -0.19 10.94 -2.41
C MET A 76 -0.25 9.88 -1.30
N LEU A 77 -1.13 8.88 -1.45
CA LEU A 77 -1.25 7.77 -0.51
C LEU A 77 0.01 6.89 -0.50
N ASP A 78 0.59 6.60 -1.67
CA ASP A 78 1.81 5.81 -1.81
C ASP A 78 3.00 6.51 -1.12
N VAL A 79 3.18 7.81 -1.36
CA VAL A 79 4.20 8.63 -0.68
C VAL A 79 3.93 8.74 0.82
N GLY A 80 2.67 8.96 1.23
CA GLY A 80 2.27 9.01 2.63
C GLY A 80 2.51 7.70 3.38
N MET A 81 2.22 6.56 2.74
CA MET A 81 2.48 5.23 3.27
C MET A 81 3.96 5.01 3.53
N LEU A 82 4.81 5.31 2.52
CA LEU A 82 6.25 5.16 2.64
C LEU A 82 6.84 6.08 3.70
N LEU A 83 6.34 7.31 3.82
CA LEU A 83 6.71 8.23 4.90
C LEU A 83 6.35 7.65 6.28
N CYS A 84 5.13 7.13 6.45
CA CYS A 84 4.74 6.45 7.68
C CYS A 84 5.66 5.25 7.98
N GLY A 85 6.03 4.46 6.97
CA GLY A 85 6.95 3.33 7.10
C GLY A 85 8.36 3.76 7.53
N LEU A 86 8.86 4.89 6.99
CA LEU A 86 10.13 5.49 7.39
C LEU A 86 10.12 5.99 8.83
N ILE A 87 9.00 6.59 9.28
CA ILE A 87 8.82 7.01 10.67
C ILE A 87 8.86 5.78 11.59
N VAL A 88 8.15 4.70 11.25
CA VAL A 88 8.18 3.45 12.02
C VAL A 88 9.60 2.87 12.08
N SER A 89 10.28 2.73 10.94
CA SER A 89 11.66 2.20 10.89
C SER A 89 12.66 3.06 11.65
N SER A 90 12.57 4.39 11.52
CA SER A 90 13.45 5.32 12.22
C SER A 90 13.19 5.31 13.73
N SER A 91 11.92 5.26 14.16
CA SER A 91 11.57 5.19 15.59
C SER A 91 12.19 3.97 16.27
N ALA A 92 12.30 2.85 15.55
CA ALA A 92 12.90 1.62 16.06
C ALA A 92 14.43 1.69 16.22
N LEU A 93 15.10 2.71 15.67
CA LEU A 93 16.53 2.95 15.93
C LEU A 93 16.78 3.61 17.29
N TYR A 94 15.86 4.47 17.72
CA TYR A 94 16.01 5.26 18.94
C TYR A 94 15.28 4.64 20.13
N ASN A 95 14.14 4.00 19.88
CA ASN A 95 13.36 3.36 20.91
C ASN A 95 13.88 1.93 21.11
N ARG A 96 14.40 1.65 22.31
CA ARG A 96 14.53 0.25 22.74
C ARG A 96 13.14 -0.36 22.78
N PRO A 97 12.94 -1.63 22.38
CA PRO A 97 11.65 -2.28 22.48
C PRO A 97 11.19 -2.22 23.94
N SER A 98 10.21 -1.35 24.23
CA SER A 98 9.55 -1.34 25.52
C SER A 98 8.65 -2.56 25.61
N GLU A 99 8.49 -3.12 26.81
CA GLU A 99 7.53 -4.20 27.07
C GLU A 99 6.06 -3.71 27.01
N GLU A 100 5.77 -2.64 26.26
CA GLU A 100 4.42 -2.12 26.12
C GLU A 100 3.53 -3.12 25.37
N LYS A 101 2.38 -3.43 25.98
CA LYS A 101 1.41 -4.40 25.44
C LYS A 101 0.64 -3.88 24.22
N ALA A 102 0.73 -2.60 23.90
CA ALA A 102 -0.07 -1.94 22.86
C ALA A 102 0.82 -1.42 21.72
N LEU A 103 0.33 -1.54 20.48
CA LEU A 103 1.04 -1.03 19.31
C LEU A 103 1.02 0.51 19.32
N PRO A 104 2.17 1.20 19.15
CA PRO A 104 2.20 2.65 19.04
C PRO A 104 1.29 3.17 17.92
N TRP A 105 0.70 4.35 18.13
CA TRP A 105 -0.27 4.93 17.21
C TRP A 105 0.28 5.12 15.79
N TYR A 106 1.57 5.45 15.65
CA TYR A 106 2.21 5.69 14.35
C TYR A 106 2.39 4.38 13.55
N ALA A 107 2.65 3.26 14.23
CA ALA A 107 2.67 1.94 13.59
C ALA A 107 1.26 1.48 13.19
N SER A 108 0.27 1.81 14.01
CA SER A 108 -1.15 1.58 13.69
C SER A 108 -1.58 2.40 12.46
N MET A 109 -1.19 3.68 12.40
CA MET A 109 -1.47 4.55 11.24
C MET A 109 -0.79 4.01 9.98
N HIS A 110 0.51 3.70 10.05
CA HIS A 110 1.23 3.08 8.94
C HIS A 110 0.51 1.83 8.42
N TRP A 111 0.04 0.97 9.31
CA TRP A 111 -0.63 -0.26 8.90
C TRP A 111 -1.97 -0.01 8.20
N ALA A 112 -2.78 0.94 8.68
CA ALA A 112 -4.01 1.32 8.00
C ALA A 112 -3.72 1.86 6.59
N VAL A 113 -2.79 2.81 6.48
CA VAL A 113 -2.40 3.43 5.21
C VAL A 113 -1.75 2.40 4.28
N PHE A 114 -0.97 1.45 4.80
CA PHE A 114 -0.39 0.34 4.04
C PHE A 114 -1.44 -0.53 3.35
N ASN A 115 -2.50 -0.94 4.07
CA ASN A 115 -3.58 -1.73 3.46
C ASN A 115 -4.30 -0.94 2.36
N ILE A 116 -4.47 0.37 2.53
CA ILE A 116 -5.12 1.24 1.55
C ILE A 116 -4.24 1.45 0.32
N ALA A 117 -3.02 1.95 0.50
CA ALA A 117 -2.10 2.33 -0.57
C ALA A 117 -1.72 1.15 -1.45
N VAL A 118 -1.32 0.01 -0.87
CA VAL A 118 -0.95 -1.18 -1.65
C VAL A 118 -2.09 -1.67 -2.52
N THR A 119 -3.30 -1.71 -1.96
CA THR A 119 -4.49 -2.19 -2.68
C THR A 119 -4.92 -1.21 -3.76
N LEU A 120 -4.93 0.10 -3.44
CA LEU A 120 -5.34 1.13 -4.40
C LEU A 120 -4.34 1.29 -5.54
N SER A 121 -3.03 1.19 -5.30
CA SER A 121 -2.02 1.31 -6.35
C SER A 121 -2.19 0.20 -7.41
N ILE A 122 -2.47 -1.04 -6.98
CA ILE A 122 -2.81 -2.16 -7.87
C ILE A 122 -4.16 -1.94 -8.57
N MET A 123 -5.17 -1.44 -7.85
CA MET A 123 -6.50 -1.18 -8.42
C MET A 123 -6.46 -0.08 -9.47
N ILE A 124 -5.77 1.04 -9.19
CA ILE A 124 -5.60 2.17 -10.11
C ILE A 124 -4.88 1.72 -11.38
N THR A 125 -3.83 0.91 -11.25
CA THR A 125 -3.17 0.27 -12.39
C THR A 125 -4.13 -0.63 -13.16
N THR A 126 -4.94 -1.45 -12.48
CA THR A 126 -5.91 -2.30 -13.18
C THR A 126 -6.94 -1.46 -13.94
N LEU A 127 -7.52 -0.45 -13.29
CA LEU A 127 -8.52 0.43 -13.89
C LEU A 127 -7.98 1.19 -15.09
N TYR A 128 -6.76 1.71 -15.02
CA TYR A 128 -6.17 2.43 -16.15
C TYR A 128 -6.01 1.51 -17.37
N TRP A 129 -5.39 0.34 -17.23
CA TRP A 129 -5.13 -0.53 -18.39
C TRP A 129 -6.40 -1.17 -18.95
N VAL A 130 -7.42 -1.38 -18.10
CA VAL A 130 -8.69 -2.01 -18.52
C VAL A 130 -9.70 -1.00 -19.05
N LEU A 131 -9.79 0.20 -18.48
CA LEU A 131 -10.86 1.16 -18.77
C LEU A 131 -10.41 2.43 -19.49
N LEU A 132 -9.15 2.86 -19.33
CA LEU A 132 -8.69 4.17 -19.81
C LEU A 132 -7.67 4.08 -20.95
N TYR A 133 -6.77 3.09 -20.90
CA TYR A 133 -5.74 2.93 -21.92
C TYR A 133 -6.35 2.47 -23.25
N ASN A 134 -6.14 3.26 -24.30
CA ASN A 134 -6.52 2.91 -25.65
C ASN A 134 -5.27 2.74 -26.53
N PRO A 135 -4.93 1.51 -26.98
CA PRO A 135 -3.76 1.28 -27.81
C PRO A 135 -3.85 1.98 -29.18
N ALA A 136 -5.04 2.26 -29.69
CA ALA A 136 -5.23 2.95 -30.97
C ALA A 136 -4.75 4.42 -30.91
N LEU A 137 -4.80 5.04 -29.72
CA LEU A 137 -4.36 6.43 -29.52
C LEU A 137 -2.86 6.52 -29.17
N ARG A 138 -2.13 5.40 -29.17
CA ARG A 138 -0.72 5.37 -28.78
C ARG A 138 0.16 6.24 -29.67
N SER A 139 -0.14 6.36 -30.96
CA SER A 139 0.61 7.20 -31.91
C SER A 139 0.42 8.69 -31.68
N GLU A 140 -0.68 9.09 -31.04
CA GLU A 140 -1.01 10.50 -30.76
C GLU A 140 -0.36 10.97 -29.44
N MET A 141 -0.02 10.03 -28.55
CA MET A 141 0.60 10.33 -27.27
C MET A 141 2.12 10.53 -27.38
N THR A 142 2.60 11.62 -26.78
CA THR A 142 4.05 11.87 -26.69
C THR A 142 4.74 10.77 -25.89
N THR A 143 6.01 10.47 -26.22
CA THR A 143 6.81 9.50 -25.46
C THR A 143 6.87 9.85 -23.97
N ARG A 144 6.94 11.16 -23.65
CA ARG A 144 6.96 11.66 -22.27
C ARG A 144 5.66 11.35 -21.52
N ALA A 145 4.51 11.63 -22.12
CA ALA A 145 3.21 11.33 -21.52
C ALA A 145 3.01 9.83 -21.31
N PHE A 146 3.38 9.00 -22.30
CA PHE A 146 3.33 7.54 -22.16
C PHE A 146 4.14 7.03 -20.96
N TRP A 147 5.38 7.51 -20.80
CA TRP A 147 6.21 7.11 -19.67
C TRP A 147 5.70 7.67 -18.35
N LEU A 148 5.04 8.83 -18.35
CA LEU A 148 4.36 9.33 -17.16
C LEU A 148 3.23 8.39 -16.76
N ASP A 149 2.39 7.93 -17.68
CA ASP A 149 1.30 6.97 -17.37
C ASP A 149 1.83 5.64 -16.85
N VAL A 150 2.88 5.10 -17.50
CA VAL A 150 3.57 3.89 -17.03
C VAL A 150 4.12 4.10 -15.62
N SER A 151 4.64 5.30 -15.32
CA SER A 151 5.24 5.60 -14.02
C SER A 151 4.19 5.78 -12.92
N THR A 152 3.16 6.60 -13.17
CA THR A 152 2.14 6.99 -12.18
C THR A 152 1.20 5.85 -11.80
N HIS A 153 1.13 4.82 -12.63
CA HIS A 153 0.32 3.65 -12.35
C HIS A 153 1.19 2.39 -12.20
N GLY A 154 1.84 1.95 -13.29
CA GLY A 154 2.58 0.68 -13.32
C GLY A 154 3.76 0.66 -12.36
N ILE A 155 4.68 1.62 -12.44
CA ILE A 155 5.84 1.69 -11.54
C ILE A 155 5.38 1.95 -10.11
N ALA A 156 4.45 2.88 -9.88
CA ALA A 156 3.89 3.14 -8.55
C ALA A 156 3.35 1.86 -7.89
N SER A 157 2.55 1.07 -8.61
CA SER A 157 2.04 -0.22 -8.13
C SER A 157 3.16 -1.22 -7.86
N CYS A 158 4.20 -1.27 -8.71
CA CYS A 158 5.36 -2.11 -8.47
C CYS A 158 6.09 -1.74 -7.17
N LEU A 159 6.26 -0.44 -6.87
CA LEU A 159 6.87 0.01 -5.61
C LEU A 159 6.08 -0.49 -4.39
N MET A 160 4.74 -0.41 -4.45
CA MET A 160 3.87 -0.91 -3.39
C MET A 160 3.92 -2.43 -3.23
N VAL A 161 4.01 -3.18 -4.32
CA VAL A 161 4.19 -4.64 -4.29
C VAL A 161 5.56 -5.01 -3.71
N VAL A 162 6.62 -4.24 -3.99
CA VAL A 162 7.94 -4.46 -3.37
C VAL A 162 7.86 -4.26 -1.85
N GLU A 163 7.21 -3.20 -1.37
CA GLU A 163 6.99 -3.00 0.08
C GLU A 163 6.18 -4.16 0.69
N LEU A 164 5.14 -4.64 0.01
CA LEU A 164 4.34 -5.80 0.43
C LEU A 164 5.19 -7.07 0.56
N VAL A 165 6.01 -7.38 -0.44
CA VAL A 165 6.80 -8.61 -0.48
C VAL A 165 7.98 -8.55 0.49
N LEU A 166 8.60 -7.39 0.70
CA LEU A 166 9.80 -7.27 1.53
C LEU A 166 9.51 -7.05 3.02
N SER A 167 8.43 -6.33 3.38
CA SER A 167 8.10 -6.02 4.78
C SER A 167 7.56 -7.22 5.55
N ARG A 168 7.59 -7.20 6.89
CA ARG A 168 6.81 -8.10 7.76
C ARG A 168 5.41 -7.57 8.06
N THR A 169 5.02 -6.43 7.48
CA THR A 169 3.75 -5.78 7.79
C THR A 169 2.61 -6.79 7.58
N PRO A 170 1.79 -7.06 8.60
CA PRO A 170 0.76 -8.07 8.52
C PRO A 170 -0.37 -7.61 7.58
N VAL A 171 -0.93 -8.53 6.80
CA VAL A 171 -2.18 -8.28 6.05
C VAL A 171 -3.25 -9.21 6.60
N ARG A 172 -4.35 -8.63 7.09
CA ARG A 172 -5.48 -9.37 7.65
C ARG A 172 -6.70 -9.15 6.78
N PHE A 173 -7.35 -10.22 6.35
CA PHE A 173 -8.54 -10.10 5.49
C PHE A 173 -9.66 -9.23 6.11
N LEU A 174 -9.76 -9.21 7.45
CA LEU A 174 -10.68 -8.35 8.20
C LEU A 174 -10.52 -6.85 7.92
N HIS A 175 -9.37 -6.41 7.43
CA HIS A 175 -9.10 -5.01 7.12
C HIS A 175 -9.50 -4.63 5.68
N VAL A 176 -10.19 -5.51 4.94
CA VAL A 176 -10.69 -5.22 3.57
C VAL A 176 -11.57 -3.96 3.50
N TYR A 177 -12.24 -3.61 4.60
CA TYR A 177 -13.04 -2.38 4.67
C TYR A 177 -12.20 -1.11 4.53
N GLN A 178 -10.89 -1.15 4.78
CA GLN A 178 -10.00 0.03 4.71
C GLN A 178 -9.85 0.54 3.26
N PRO A 179 -9.39 -0.26 2.28
CA PRO A 179 -9.37 0.16 0.89
C PRO A 179 -10.78 0.38 0.30
N LEU A 180 -11.79 -0.39 0.73
CA LEU A 180 -13.18 -0.17 0.31
C LEU A 180 -13.70 1.21 0.76
N GLY A 181 -13.40 1.61 2.01
CA GLY A 181 -13.74 2.93 2.53
C GLY A 181 -13.13 4.05 1.70
N MET A 182 -11.87 3.90 1.29
CA MET A 182 -11.19 4.88 0.44
C MET A 182 -11.77 4.93 -0.98
N GLY A 183 -12.10 3.78 -1.58
CA GLY A 183 -12.77 3.71 -2.88
C GLY A 183 -14.17 4.35 -2.85
N LEU A 184 -14.95 4.07 -1.81
CA LEU A 184 -16.26 4.69 -1.60
C LEU A 184 -16.13 6.21 -1.37
N TRP A 185 -15.13 6.64 -0.61
CA TRP A 185 -14.85 8.05 -0.38
C TRP A 185 -14.59 8.79 -1.70
N TYR A 186 -13.76 8.22 -2.58
CA TYR A 186 -13.53 8.79 -3.91
C TYR A 186 -14.81 8.81 -4.78
N ALA A 187 -15.61 7.74 -4.76
CA ALA A 187 -16.87 7.69 -5.49
C ALA A 187 -17.83 8.79 -5.03
N VAL A 188 -18.00 8.98 -3.72
CA VAL A 188 -18.82 10.05 -3.13
C VAL A 188 -18.27 11.43 -3.50
N PHE A 189 -16.96 11.63 -3.39
CA PHE A 189 -16.31 12.86 -3.84
C PHE A 189 -16.63 13.16 -5.31
N SER A 190 -16.49 12.18 -6.20
CA SER A 190 -16.73 12.38 -7.64
C SER A 190 -18.19 12.74 -7.95
N ALA A 191 -19.15 12.17 -7.21
CA ALA A 191 -20.57 12.48 -7.35
C ALA A 191 -20.90 13.89 -6.87
N ILE A 192 -20.34 14.31 -5.73
CA ILE A 192 -20.49 15.67 -5.20
C ILE A 192 -19.83 16.67 -6.15
N TYR A 193 -18.64 16.37 -6.66
CA TYR A 193 -17.92 17.22 -7.60
C TYR A 193 -18.75 17.48 -8.86
N TYR A 194 -19.35 16.42 -9.44
CA TYR A 194 -20.29 16.54 -10.54
C TYR A 194 -21.53 17.39 -10.18
N ALA A 195 -22.18 17.10 -9.04
CA ALA A 195 -23.38 17.82 -8.62
C ALA A 195 -23.12 19.31 -8.36
N ALA A 196 -21.89 19.68 -8.02
CA ALA A 196 -21.44 21.06 -7.85
C ALA A 196 -21.05 21.76 -9.18
N GLY A 197 -21.21 21.10 -10.32
CA GLY A 197 -20.86 21.64 -11.65
C GLY A 197 -19.37 21.53 -12.00
N GLY A 198 -18.63 20.62 -11.35
CA GLY A 198 -17.23 20.36 -11.64
C GLY A 198 -16.99 19.82 -13.06
N THR A 199 -15.82 20.11 -13.62
CA THR A 199 -15.43 19.71 -14.98
C THR A 199 -14.00 19.15 -15.01
N ASP A 200 -13.62 18.46 -16.09
CA ASP A 200 -12.21 18.17 -16.35
C ASP A 200 -11.47 19.38 -16.94
N ILE A 201 -10.18 19.21 -17.26
CA ILE A 201 -9.35 20.24 -17.87
C ILE A 201 -9.86 20.74 -19.24
N ASN A 202 -10.70 19.95 -19.91
CA ASN A 202 -11.27 20.27 -21.22
C ASN A 202 -12.70 20.86 -21.11
N GLY A 203 -13.23 21.01 -19.89
CA GLY A 203 -14.58 21.50 -19.65
C GLY A 203 -15.67 20.43 -19.75
N ASN A 204 -15.32 19.14 -19.82
CA ASN A 204 -16.29 18.05 -19.82
C ASN A 204 -16.90 17.88 -18.42
N PRO A 205 -18.22 17.59 -18.30
CA PRO A 205 -18.90 17.48 -17.01
C PRO A 205 -18.66 16.11 -16.33
N PHE A 206 -17.43 15.59 -16.36
CA PHE A 206 -17.02 14.36 -15.71
C PHE A 206 -15.51 14.35 -15.48
N ILE A 207 -15.05 13.65 -14.43
CA ILE A 207 -13.61 13.46 -14.18
C ILE A 207 -13.03 12.39 -15.11
N TYR A 208 -13.73 11.25 -15.17
CA TYR A 208 -13.49 10.16 -16.10
C TYR A 208 -14.80 9.90 -16.83
N GLU A 209 -14.77 9.71 -18.14
CA GLU A 209 -15.99 9.45 -18.92
C GLU A 209 -16.75 8.22 -18.39
N VAL A 210 -16.02 7.19 -17.94
CA VAL A 210 -16.60 5.99 -17.31
C VAL A 210 -17.35 6.27 -16.00
N LEU A 211 -17.08 7.42 -15.35
CA LEU A 211 -17.78 7.92 -14.15
C LEU A 211 -18.62 9.16 -14.45
N ASP A 212 -19.18 9.27 -15.65
CA ASP A 212 -20.16 10.31 -16.00
C ASP A 212 -21.46 10.15 -15.20
N TRP A 213 -21.63 10.95 -14.17
CA TRP A 213 -22.77 10.91 -13.26
C TRP A 213 -24.09 11.40 -13.89
N SER A 214 -24.06 12.03 -15.08
CA SER A 214 -25.28 12.24 -15.87
C SER A 214 -25.93 10.92 -16.30
N GLN A 215 -25.10 9.86 -16.41
CA GLN A 215 -25.50 8.49 -16.70
C GLN A 215 -25.47 7.64 -15.44
N GLY A 216 -26.25 8.02 -14.42
CA GLY A 216 -26.21 7.42 -13.08
C GLY A 216 -26.31 5.88 -13.03
N LYS A 217 -27.07 5.24 -13.93
CA LYS A 217 -27.12 3.77 -14.01
C LYS A 217 -25.78 3.16 -14.43
N ARG A 218 -25.16 3.68 -15.49
CA ARG A 218 -23.85 3.22 -15.99
C ARG A 218 -22.78 3.43 -14.93
N THR A 219 -22.73 4.64 -14.37
CA THR A 219 -21.75 5.01 -13.35
C THR A 219 -21.92 4.20 -12.08
N GLY A 220 -23.16 3.93 -11.64
CA GLY A 220 -23.44 3.04 -10.52
C GLY A 220 -22.91 1.61 -10.73
N ILE A 221 -23.04 1.06 -11.95
CA ILE A 221 -22.47 -0.26 -12.31
C ILE A 221 -20.95 -0.22 -12.25
N VAL A 222 -20.31 0.82 -12.79
CA VAL A 222 -18.84 0.97 -12.77
C VAL A 222 -18.31 1.07 -11.33
N VAL A 223 -18.98 1.85 -10.47
CA VAL A 223 -18.63 1.94 -9.05
C VAL A 223 -18.79 0.58 -8.37
N ALA A 224 -19.92 -0.11 -8.54
CA ALA A 224 -20.14 -1.43 -7.95
C ALA A 224 -19.12 -2.47 -8.42
N ALA A 225 -18.79 -2.49 -9.71
CA ALA A 225 -17.76 -3.36 -10.27
C ALA A 225 -16.37 -3.03 -9.73
N SER A 226 -16.05 -1.74 -9.54
CA SER A 226 -14.79 -1.30 -8.95
C SER A 226 -14.69 -1.71 -7.47
N MET A 227 -15.79 -1.65 -6.71
CA MET A 227 -15.85 -2.12 -5.32
C MET A 227 -15.66 -3.63 -5.23
N ALA A 228 -16.27 -4.41 -6.13
CA ALA A 228 -16.01 -5.85 -6.23
C ALA A 228 -14.55 -6.13 -6.62
N GLY A 229 -13.99 -5.36 -7.55
CA GLY A 229 -12.58 -5.41 -7.94
C GLY A 229 -11.63 -5.17 -6.77
N LEU A 230 -11.92 -4.19 -5.90
CA LEU A 230 -11.14 -3.94 -4.68
C LEU A 230 -11.13 -5.13 -3.73
N ILE A 231 -12.25 -5.85 -3.57
CA ILE A 231 -12.30 -7.08 -2.75
C ILE A 231 -11.38 -8.15 -3.36
N VAL A 232 -11.42 -8.31 -4.67
CA VAL A 232 -10.58 -9.27 -5.41
C VAL A 232 -9.10 -8.90 -5.26
N VAL A 233 -8.73 -7.64 -5.49
CA VAL A 233 -7.35 -7.16 -5.32
C VAL A 233 -6.87 -7.33 -3.89
N TYR A 234 -7.69 -6.99 -2.88
CA TYR A 234 -7.32 -7.18 -1.48
C TYR A 234 -7.11 -8.66 -1.13
N THR A 235 -7.91 -9.54 -1.72
CA THR A 235 -7.73 -11.00 -1.59
C THR A 235 -6.37 -11.44 -2.13
N PHE A 236 -5.94 -10.90 -3.28
CA PHE A 236 -4.60 -11.16 -3.83
C PHE A 236 -3.49 -10.60 -2.95
N VAL A 237 -3.62 -9.36 -2.45
CA VAL A 237 -2.65 -8.75 -1.52
C VAL A 237 -2.49 -9.61 -0.27
N TRP A 238 -3.61 -10.07 0.30
CA TRP A 238 -3.62 -10.99 1.44
C TRP A 238 -2.95 -12.34 1.12
N ALA A 239 -3.25 -12.93 -0.04
CA ALA A 239 -2.63 -14.19 -0.48
C ALA A 239 -1.11 -14.06 -0.67
N ILE A 240 -0.63 -12.94 -1.25
CA ILE A 240 0.80 -12.64 -1.39
C ILE A 240 1.46 -12.53 -0.02
N ALA A 241 0.85 -11.83 0.93
CA ALA A 241 1.38 -11.71 2.29
C ALA A 241 1.47 -13.08 2.99
N LEU A 242 0.45 -13.95 2.83
CA LEU A 242 0.51 -15.31 3.34
C LEU A 242 1.64 -16.14 2.71
N CYS A 243 1.81 -16.02 1.40
CA CYS A 243 2.87 -16.71 0.67
C CYS A 243 4.26 -16.24 1.15
N ARG A 244 4.46 -14.92 1.23
CA ARG A 244 5.66 -14.27 1.78
C ARG A 244 6.00 -14.81 3.16
N ASP A 245 5.03 -14.79 4.09
CA ASP A 245 5.25 -15.22 5.47
C ASP A 245 5.58 -16.72 5.57
N LYS A 246 4.91 -17.55 4.75
CA LYS A 246 5.18 -18.99 4.69
C LYS A 246 6.58 -19.26 4.14
N LEU A 247 6.93 -18.65 3.01
CA LEU A 247 8.25 -18.78 2.38
C LEU A 247 9.37 -18.27 3.29
N SER A 248 9.21 -17.10 3.90
CA SER A 248 10.14 -16.56 4.90
C SER A 248 10.37 -17.55 6.04
N SER A 249 9.29 -18.13 6.59
CA SER A 249 9.39 -19.09 7.68
C SER A 249 10.13 -20.36 7.29
N ILE A 250 9.98 -20.82 6.04
CA ILE A 250 10.69 -22.00 5.54
C ILE A 250 12.16 -21.63 5.31
N LEU A 251 12.45 -20.61 4.51
CA LEU A 251 13.81 -20.31 4.03
C LEU A 251 14.70 -19.72 5.13
N ILE A 252 14.20 -18.78 5.94
CA ILE A 252 15.02 -18.11 6.96
C ILE A 252 15.21 -19.01 8.20
N ARG A 253 14.19 -19.78 8.62
CA ARG A 253 14.30 -20.65 9.82
C ARG A 253 15.04 -21.95 9.57
N THR A 254 14.84 -22.64 8.43
CA THR A 254 15.57 -23.89 8.14
C THR A 254 17.07 -23.66 7.98
N THR A 255 17.47 -22.55 7.36
CA THR A 255 18.89 -22.17 7.21
C THR A 255 19.56 -21.78 8.55
N SER A 256 18.80 -21.64 9.65
CA SER A 256 19.35 -21.34 10.98
C SER A 256 19.80 -22.56 11.78
N HIS A 257 19.25 -23.76 11.49
CA HIS A 257 19.65 -25.01 12.15
C HIS A 257 20.91 -25.66 11.56
N ASN A 258 21.41 -25.15 10.43
CA ASN A 258 22.67 -25.59 9.82
C ASN A 258 23.88 -24.75 10.25
N LEU A 259 23.70 -23.77 11.14
CA LEU A 259 24.83 -23.14 11.81
C LEU A 259 25.20 -23.99 13.02
N ALA A 260 26.47 -24.36 13.11
CA ALA A 260 27.03 -24.92 14.33
C ALA A 260 26.62 -24.02 15.51
N ALA A 261 26.22 -24.62 16.63
CA ALA A 261 25.97 -23.88 17.86
C ALA A 261 27.17 -22.97 18.11
N ALA A 262 26.92 -21.67 18.30
CA ALA A 262 27.99 -20.75 18.69
C ALA A 262 28.68 -21.37 19.93
N PRO A 263 30.03 -21.51 19.93
CA PRO A 263 30.71 -22.04 21.09
C PRO A 263 30.31 -21.20 22.31
N PRO A 264 30.06 -21.83 23.47
CA PRO A 264 29.68 -21.09 24.67
C PRO A 264 30.73 -20.01 24.93
N ASP A 265 30.26 -18.77 25.17
CA ASP A 265 31.11 -17.64 25.51
C ASP A 265 32.08 -18.05 26.62
N ARG A 266 33.39 -17.97 26.35
CA ARG A 266 34.47 -18.31 27.30
C ARG A 266 34.47 -17.45 28.58
N HIS A 267 33.54 -16.50 28.71
CA HIS A 267 33.46 -15.55 29.81
C HIS A 267 32.50 -15.94 30.95
N THR A 268 31.84 -17.10 30.88
CA THR A 268 31.11 -17.65 32.03
C THR A 268 31.89 -18.80 32.68
N ARG A 269 33.08 -18.49 33.20
CA ARG A 269 33.62 -19.25 34.35
C ARG A 269 33.19 -18.50 35.61
N ILE A 270 32.10 -18.95 36.20
CA ILE A 270 31.80 -18.65 37.60
C ILE A 270 32.68 -19.62 38.41
N ILE A 271 33.54 -19.04 39.23
CA ILE A 271 34.37 -19.70 40.26
C ILE A 271 33.44 -20.24 41.34
#